data_AF-A0A960LIF7-F1
#
_entry.id   AF-A0A960LIF7-F1
#
_cell.length_a   1.000
_cell.length_b   1.000
_cell.length_c   1.000
_cell.angle_alpha   90.00
_cell.angle_beta   90.00
_cell.angle_gamma   90.00
#
_symmetry.space_group_name_H-M   'P 1'
#
loop_
_entity.id
_entity.type
_entity.pdbx_description
1 polymer ?
#
loop_
_entity_poly.entity_id
_entity_poly.type
_entity_poly.pdbx_seq_one_letter_code
_entity_poly.pdbx_strand_id
1 'polypeptide(L)'
;MRKALLAALLFSFALILPAAAHAGDKPVNLALVDPVQIFKHDESITGLRLNLIYGKNANVTGLDAGIANAASGDFQGIQWGVVNMVGQSASGIQLGWVNIADEGGAGIQYALANIDKGGKYTGLQVGYYNQANQYAGLQFGLVNFARETQGLQIGLVNIIKKGGWFPVFPIINGSL
;
A
#
# COMPACT_ATOMS: atom_id res chain seq x y z
N MET A 1 15.84 -18.39 18.40
CA MET A 1 15.42 -17.99 17.04
C MET A 1 13.97 -17.49 16.97
N ARG A 2 12.96 -18.26 17.42
CA ARG A 2 11.53 -17.82 17.37
C ARG A 2 11.23 -16.49 18.09
N LYS A 3 11.85 -16.25 19.25
CA LYS A 3 11.68 -15.00 20.01
C LYS A 3 12.35 -13.78 19.37
N ALA A 4 13.44 -13.99 18.63
CA ALA A 4 14.14 -12.93 17.91
C ALA A 4 13.40 -12.53 16.61
N LEU A 5 12.77 -13.51 15.94
CA LEU A 5 11.85 -13.27 14.83
C LEU A 5 10.59 -12.52 15.28
N LEU A 6 10.00 -12.88 16.42
CA LEU A 6 8.89 -12.12 17.01
C LEU A 6 9.30 -10.69 17.39
N ALA A 7 10.49 -10.51 17.98
CA ALA A 7 11.00 -9.19 18.33
C ALA A 7 11.27 -8.32 17.09
N ALA A 8 11.80 -8.90 16.01
CA ALA A 8 12.00 -8.18 14.74
C ALA A 8 10.67 -7.80 14.07
N LEU A 9 9.66 -8.68 14.12
CA LEU A 9 8.28 -8.40 13.67
C LEU A 9 7.59 -7.30 14.50
N LEU A 10 7.85 -7.27 15.81
CA LEU A 10 7.32 -6.23 16.70
C LEU A 10 8.07 -4.90 16.52
N PHE A 11 9.37 -4.94 16.19
CA PHE A 11 10.18 -3.74 15.93
C PHE A 11 9.87 -3.11 14.57
N SER A 12 9.48 -3.89 13.56
CA SER A 12 8.95 -3.36 12.30
C SER A 12 7.52 -2.82 12.43
N PHE A 13 6.74 -3.30 13.40
CA PHE A 13 5.44 -2.72 13.74
C PHE A 13 5.56 -1.36 14.46
N ALA A 14 6.70 -1.10 15.13
CA ALA A 14 6.98 0.16 15.82
C ALA A 14 7.24 1.36 14.88
N LEU A 15 7.31 1.14 13.56
CA LEU A 15 7.36 2.21 12.56
C LEU A 15 5.98 2.75 12.16
N ILE A 16 4.89 2.17 12.69
CA ILE A 16 3.53 2.73 12.57
C ILE A 16 3.30 3.69 13.74
N LEU A 17 4.15 4.71 13.88
CA LEU A 17 3.76 5.89 14.65
C LEU A 17 2.85 6.73 13.74
N PRO A 18 1.63 7.10 14.15
CA PRO A 18 0.91 8.14 13.43
C PRO A 18 1.83 9.36 13.40
N ALA A 19 2.12 9.88 12.21
CA ALA A 19 2.63 11.24 12.09
C ALA A 19 1.72 12.12 12.95
N ALA A 20 2.31 12.96 13.81
CA ALA A 20 1.59 13.72 14.82
C ALA A 20 0.30 14.31 14.22
N ALA A 21 -0.84 13.98 14.84
CA ALA A 21 -2.14 14.51 14.42
C ALA A 21 -2.03 16.03 14.31
N HIS A 22 -2.37 16.58 13.14
CA HIS A 22 -2.35 18.02 12.95
C HIS A 22 -3.59 18.60 13.64
N ALA A 23 -3.46 19.83 14.16
CA ALA A 23 -4.61 20.54 14.71
C ALA A 23 -5.67 20.72 13.60
N GLY A 24 -6.83 20.06 13.75
CA GLY A 24 -7.93 20.09 12.77
C GLY A 24 -8.33 18.71 12.22
N ASP A 25 -7.55 17.67 12.48
CA ASP A 25 -7.84 16.32 11.98
C ASP A 25 -9.10 15.72 12.61
N LYS A 26 -9.93 15.06 11.80
CA LYS A 26 -11.17 14.43 12.26
C LYS A 26 -10.89 13.01 12.76
N PRO A 27 -11.32 12.63 13.97
CA PRO A 27 -10.88 11.37 14.58
C PRO A 27 -11.59 10.12 14.01
N VAL A 28 -12.84 10.26 13.57
CA VAL A 28 -13.66 9.14 13.08
C VAL A 28 -14.48 9.57 11.88
N ASN A 29 -14.46 8.84 10.78
CA ASN A 29 -15.37 9.06 9.65
C ASN A 29 -16.16 7.79 9.31
N LEU A 30 -17.44 7.96 8.99
CA LEU A 30 -18.30 6.91 8.46
C LEU A 30 -18.83 7.40 7.11
N ALA A 31 -18.60 6.61 6.07
CA ALA A 31 -19.09 6.86 4.72
C ALA A 31 -20.04 5.76 4.28
N LEU A 32 -21.20 6.13 3.74
CA LEU A 32 -22.03 5.20 2.99
C LEU A 32 -21.47 5.09 1.56
N VAL A 33 -21.47 6.22 0.86
CA VAL A 33 -20.97 6.41 -0.50
C VAL A 33 -20.62 7.89 -0.65
N ASP A 34 -19.40 8.28 -1.05
CA ASP A 34 -19.05 9.69 -1.31
C ASP A 34 -20.09 10.34 -2.26
N PRO A 35 -20.69 11.52 -1.93
CA PRO A 35 -20.36 12.42 -0.80
C PRO A 35 -21.19 12.24 0.48
N VAL A 36 -21.95 11.15 0.63
CA VAL A 36 -22.70 10.79 1.85
C VAL A 36 -21.78 10.19 2.91
N GLN A 37 -21.16 11.07 3.71
CA GLN A 37 -20.21 10.76 4.78
C GLN A 37 -20.21 11.85 5.87
N ILE A 38 -19.71 11.54 7.08
CA ILE A 38 -19.70 12.49 8.22
C ILE A 38 -18.86 13.74 7.91
N PHE A 39 -17.66 13.53 7.37
CA PHE A 39 -16.72 14.59 7.00
C PHE A 39 -16.55 14.63 5.49
N LYS A 40 -16.35 15.81 4.93
CA LYS A 40 -16.25 16.00 3.47
C LYS A 40 -14.99 15.34 2.90
N HIS A 41 -15.00 15.09 1.59
CA HIS A 41 -13.93 14.34 0.94
C HIS A 41 -12.58 15.06 0.83
N ASP A 42 -12.54 16.35 1.14
CA ASP A 42 -11.38 17.22 1.20
C ASP A 42 -10.86 17.38 2.63
N GLU A 43 -11.56 16.82 3.62
CA GLU A 43 -11.10 16.78 5.01
C GLU A 43 -10.23 15.54 5.27
N SER A 44 -9.21 15.71 6.12
CA SER A 44 -8.33 14.64 6.59
C SER A 44 -8.91 13.89 7.79
N ILE A 45 -8.70 12.58 7.85
CA ILE A 45 -9.10 11.71 8.97
C ILE A 45 -7.85 11.18 9.67
N THR A 46 -7.78 11.34 11.00
CA THR A 46 -6.70 10.79 11.83
C THR A 46 -7.32 9.94 12.94
N GLY A 47 -7.44 8.64 12.70
CA GLY A 47 -8.03 7.68 13.61
C GLY A 47 -8.70 6.52 12.88
N LEU A 48 -10.03 6.52 12.84
CA LEU A 48 -10.83 5.44 12.24
C LEU A 48 -11.67 5.95 11.08
N ARG A 49 -11.56 5.31 9.91
CA ARG A 49 -12.48 5.52 8.79
C ARG A 49 -13.17 4.20 8.41
N LEU A 50 -14.50 4.22 8.38
CA LEU A 50 -15.33 3.09 7.95
C LEU A 50 -16.12 3.45 6.69
N ASN A 51 -15.94 2.69 5.61
CA ASN A 51 -16.55 2.95 4.31
C ASN A 51 -17.47 1.79 3.91
N LEU A 52 -18.78 1.96 4.07
CA LEU A 52 -19.74 0.88 3.86
C LEU A 52 -19.80 0.44 2.39
N ILE A 53 -19.74 1.39 1.44
CA ILE A 53 -19.64 1.10 0.00
C ILE A 53 -18.42 1.81 -0.58
N TYR A 54 -18.35 3.13 -0.47
CA TYR A 54 -17.25 3.94 -1.00
C TYR A 54 -17.02 5.19 -0.15
N GLY A 55 -15.82 5.37 0.39
CA GLY A 55 -15.48 6.58 1.13
C GLY A 55 -14.24 7.25 0.60
N LYS A 56 -14.24 8.58 0.63
CA LYS A 56 -13.17 9.39 0.08
C LYS A 56 -12.80 10.50 1.05
N ASN A 57 -11.51 10.72 1.30
CA ASN A 57 -10.99 11.81 2.13
C ASN A 57 -9.64 12.27 1.58
N ALA A 58 -9.19 13.46 1.98
CA ALA A 58 -7.92 14.02 1.51
C ALA A 58 -6.75 13.17 1.98
N ASN A 59 -6.49 13.13 3.28
CA ASN A 59 -5.48 12.27 3.88
C ASN A 59 -6.12 11.36 4.92
N VAL A 60 -5.55 10.17 5.12
CA VAL A 60 -6.04 9.23 6.13
C VAL A 60 -4.88 8.63 6.89
N THR A 61 -4.86 8.87 8.20
CA THR A 61 -3.89 8.30 9.13
C THR A 61 -4.62 7.42 10.14
N GLY A 62 -4.24 6.14 10.26
CA GLY A 62 -4.84 5.19 11.20
C GLY A 62 -5.44 3.96 10.53
N LEU A 63 -6.65 3.56 10.95
CA LEU A 63 -7.37 2.42 10.41
C LEU A 63 -8.42 2.89 9.41
N ASP A 64 -8.34 2.39 8.18
CA ASP A 64 -9.25 2.69 7.09
C ASP A 64 -9.81 1.38 6.53
N ALA A 65 -11.09 1.11 6.77
CA ALA A 65 -11.72 -0.17 6.48
C ALA A 65 -13.04 -0.01 5.72
N GLY A 66 -13.27 -0.84 4.69
CA GLY A 66 -14.49 -0.74 3.90
C GLY A 66 -14.50 -1.54 2.61
N ILE A 67 -15.53 -1.40 1.79
CA ILE A 67 -15.57 -2.04 0.46
C ILE A 67 -14.59 -1.34 -0.47
N ALA A 68 -14.75 -0.03 -0.66
CA ALA A 68 -13.83 0.80 -1.43
C ALA A 68 -13.36 2.00 -0.60
N ASN A 69 -12.05 2.10 -0.42
CA ASN A 69 -11.40 3.13 0.39
C ASN A 69 -10.55 4.01 -0.53
N ALA A 70 -10.80 5.32 -0.54
CA ALA A 70 -10.02 6.28 -1.32
C ALA A 70 -9.42 7.38 -0.43
N ALA A 71 -8.10 7.52 -0.44
CA ALA A 71 -7.41 8.72 0.03
C ALA A 71 -6.88 9.45 -1.21
N SER A 72 -7.30 10.70 -1.46
CA SER A 72 -6.82 11.42 -2.65
C SER A 72 -5.39 11.97 -2.50
N GLY A 73 -4.97 12.17 -1.25
CA GLY A 73 -3.62 12.50 -0.81
C GLY A 73 -2.92 11.27 -0.25
N ASP A 74 -2.28 11.45 0.91
CA ASP A 74 -1.47 10.41 1.55
C ASP A 74 -2.31 9.49 2.45
N PHE A 75 -1.84 8.24 2.53
CA PHE A 75 -2.35 7.25 3.47
C PHE A 75 -1.23 6.78 4.40
N GLN A 76 -1.49 6.72 5.70
CA GLN A 76 -0.57 6.15 6.69
C GLN A 76 -1.30 5.26 7.72
N GLY A 77 -1.06 3.94 7.69
CA GLY A 77 -1.59 3.03 8.71
C GLY A 77 -1.99 1.67 8.17
N ILE A 78 -3.21 1.20 8.50
CA ILE A 78 -3.76 -0.07 8.00
C ILE A 78 -5.00 0.23 7.13
N GLN A 79 -4.91 -0.09 5.85
CA GLN A 79 -6.00 0.03 4.88
C GLN A 79 -6.51 -1.35 4.52
N TRP A 80 -7.79 -1.64 4.80
CA TRP A 80 -8.41 -2.92 4.52
C TRP A 80 -9.67 -2.74 3.67
N GLY A 81 -9.74 -3.40 2.52
CA GLY A 81 -10.96 -3.37 1.72
C GLY A 81 -10.88 -4.17 0.43
N VAL A 82 -11.97 -4.24 -0.32
CA VAL A 82 -11.93 -4.89 -1.64
C VAL A 82 -11.04 -4.08 -2.58
N VAL A 83 -11.22 -2.76 -2.58
CA VAL A 83 -10.40 -1.83 -3.36
C VAL A 83 -9.85 -0.73 -2.45
N ASN A 84 -8.53 -0.58 -2.46
CA ASN A 84 -7.81 0.47 -1.75
C ASN A 84 -7.13 1.38 -2.77
N MET A 85 -7.37 2.69 -2.69
CA MET A 85 -6.84 3.70 -3.60
C MET A 85 -6.18 4.83 -2.82
N VAL A 86 -4.92 5.11 -3.14
CA VAL A 86 -4.15 6.22 -2.56
C VAL A 86 -3.58 7.06 -3.70
N GLY A 87 -4.02 8.32 -3.78
CA GLY A 87 -3.66 9.25 -4.86
C GLY A 87 -2.27 9.86 -4.73
N GLN A 88 -1.60 9.68 -3.58
CA GLN A 88 -0.21 10.06 -3.36
C GLN A 88 0.55 8.86 -2.76
N SER A 89 1.16 8.99 -1.58
CA SER A 89 2.00 7.95 -0.97
C SER A 89 1.20 7.04 -0.03
N ALA A 90 1.31 5.72 -0.23
CA ALA A 90 0.74 4.72 0.65
C ALA A 90 1.79 4.17 1.62
N SER A 91 1.66 4.49 2.91
CA SER A 91 2.58 4.02 3.97
C SER A 91 1.88 3.10 4.97
N GLY A 92 2.44 1.92 5.22
CA GLY A 92 1.92 0.95 6.19
C GLY A 92 1.46 -0.36 5.55
N ILE A 93 0.23 -0.80 5.83
CA ILE A 93 -0.30 -2.09 5.38
C ILE A 93 -1.55 -1.86 4.55
N GLN A 94 -1.54 -2.32 3.29
CA GLN A 94 -2.74 -2.37 2.43
C GLN A 94 -3.14 -3.83 2.21
N LEU A 95 -4.35 -4.19 2.62
CA LEU A 95 -4.95 -5.52 2.47
C LEU A 95 -6.20 -5.42 1.61
N GLY A 96 -6.24 -6.15 0.50
CA GLY A 96 -7.44 -6.14 -0.33
C GLY A 96 -7.47 -7.08 -1.52
N TRP A 97 -8.34 -6.79 -2.49
CA TRP A 97 -8.30 -7.48 -3.78
C TRP A 97 -7.51 -6.66 -4.79
N VAL A 98 -7.63 -5.34 -4.71
CA VAL A 98 -6.85 -4.39 -5.50
C VAL A 98 -6.33 -3.30 -4.59
N ASN A 99 -5.01 -3.12 -4.58
CA ASN A 99 -4.34 -1.97 -3.97
C ASN A 99 -3.75 -1.10 -5.07
N ILE A 100 -4.01 0.20 -5.01
CA ILE A 100 -3.48 1.19 -5.95
C ILE A 100 -2.83 2.33 -5.17
N ALA A 101 -1.57 2.64 -5.52
CA ALA A 101 -0.88 3.84 -5.06
C ALA A 101 -0.32 4.61 -6.26
N ASP A 102 -0.61 5.90 -6.35
CA ASP A 102 -0.23 6.69 -7.53
C ASP A 102 1.22 7.18 -7.45
N GLU A 103 1.76 7.50 -6.27
CA GLU A 103 3.13 8.01 -6.07
C GLU A 103 4.02 7.08 -5.23
N GLY A 104 3.68 5.79 -5.15
CA GLY A 104 4.46 4.78 -4.43
C GLY A 104 4.20 4.82 -2.93
N GLY A 105 5.27 4.63 -2.13
CA GLY A 105 5.16 4.59 -0.68
C GLY A 105 6.05 3.52 -0.02
N ALA A 106 5.67 3.07 1.17
CA ALA A 106 6.44 2.08 1.90
C ALA A 106 5.59 1.17 2.78
N GLY A 107 5.85 -0.14 2.72
CA GLY A 107 5.24 -1.12 3.63
C GLY A 107 4.80 -2.40 2.94
N ILE A 108 3.67 -2.97 3.37
CA ILE A 108 3.16 -4.27 2.93
C ILE A 108 1.90 -4.06 2.09
N GLN A 109 1.91 -4.62 0.89
CA GLN A 109 0.77 -4.67 -0.02
C GLN A 109 0.40 -6.13 -0.26
N TYR A 110 -0.76 -6.55 0.25
CA TYR A 110 -1.28 -7.91 0.08
C TYR A 110 -2.64 -7.84 -0.63
N ALA A 111 -2.66 -8.21 -1.91
CA ALA A 111 -3.89 -8.20 -2.72
C ALA A 111 -3.81 -9.14 -3.92
N LEU A 112 -4.91 -9.33 -4.66
CA LEU A 112 -4.84 -10.05 -5.93
C LEU A 112 -4.01 -9.24 -6.94
N ALA A 113 -4.19 -7.92 -6.94
CA ALA A 113 -3.40 -6.98 -7.73
C ALA A 113 -2.87 -5.83 -6.85
N ASN A 114 -1.57 -5.62 -6.85
CA ASN A 114 -0.91 -4.44 -6.29
C ASN A 114 -0.38 -3.59 -7.44
N ILE A 115 -0.76 -2.32 -7.51
CA ILE A 115 -0.45 -1.43 -8.63
C ILE A 115 0.08 -0.10 -8.10
N ASP A 116 1.39 0.10 -8.19
CA ASP A 116 2.02 1.40 -8.03
C ASP A 116 2.30 2.02 -9.40
N LYS A 117 1.63 3.13 -9.71
CA LYS A 117 1.70 3.76 -11.03
C LYS A 117 2.96 4.61 -11.20
N GLY A 118 3.35 5.30 -10.13
CA GLY A 118 4.44 6.27 -10.07
C GLY A 118 5.29 6.10 -8.81
N GLY A 119 6.19 7.06 -8.60
CA GLY A 119 7.12 7.08 -7.47
C GLY A 119 7.96 5.82 -7.27
N LYS A 120 8.48 5.70 -6.04
CA LYS A 120 9.21 4.52 -5.54
C LYS A 120 8.38 3.86 -4.44
N TYR A 121 8.11 2.57 -4.60
CA TYR A 121 7.53 1.76 -3.54
C TYR A 121 8.63 0.93 -2.86
N THR A 122 8.68 0.95 -1.52
CA THR A 122 9.66 0.21 -0.73
C THR A 122 8.97 -0.78 0.22
N GLY A 123 9.18 -2.09 0.04
CA GLY A 123 8.70 -3.07 1.02
C GLY A 123 8.39 -4.45 0.44
N LEU A 124 7.20 -4.96 0.75
CA LEU A 124 6.75 -6.30 0.38
C LEU A 124 5.44 -6.21 -0.40
N GLN A 125 5.43 -6.78 -1.60
CA GLN A 125 4.22 -6.97 -2.39
C GLN A 125 3.93 -8.45 -2.54
N VAL A 126 2.72 -8.85 -2.18
CA VAL A 126 2.23 -10.22 -2.32
C VAL A 126 0.91 -10.19 -3.08
N GLY A 127 0.84 -10.91 -4.19
CA GLY A 127 -0.36 -10.97 -5.01
C GLY A 127 -0.26 -11.83 -6.25
N TYR A 128 -1.35 -11.97 -7.01
CA TYR A 128 -1.26 -12.61 -8.32
C TYR A 128 -0.51 -11.72 -9.31
N TYR A 129 -0.71 -10.41 -9.20
CA TYR A 129 -0.09 -9.40 -10.03
C TYR A 129 0.50 -8.28 -9.16
N ASN A 130 1.79 -8.03 -9.31
CA ASN A 130 2.47 -6.93 -8.65
C ASN A 130 3.09 -6.02 -9.72
N GLN A 131 2.75 -4.74 -9.71
CA GLN A 131 3.29 -3.74 -10.62
C GLN A 131 3.83 -2.56 -9.83
N ALA A 132 5.06 -2.15 -10.12
CA ALA A 132 5.63 -0.91 -9.61
C ALA A 132 6.38 -0.14 -10.70
N ASN A 133 6.50 1.18 -10.55
CA ASN A 133 7.41 1.96 -11.37
C ASN A 133 8.86 1.77 -10.90
N GLN A 134 9.22 2.35 -9.75
CA GLN A 134 10.48 2.04 -9.06
C GLN A 134 10.17 1.19 -7.83
N TYR A 135 10.88 0.07 -7.67
CA TYR A 135 10.64 -0.85 -6.57
C TYR A 135 11.90 -1.09 -5.75
N ALA A 136 11.76 -1.16 -4.43
CA ALA A 136 12.80 -1.67 -3.54
C ALA A 136 12.24 -2.68 -2.54
N GLY A 137 12.79 -3.89 -2.49
CA GLY A 137 12.33 -4.94 -1.56
C GLY A 137 11.99 -6.26 -2.25
N LEU A 138 10.89 -6.91 -1.86
CA LEU A 138 10.50 -8.24 -2.34
C LEU A 138 9.11 -8.23 -2.99
N GLN A 139 8.99 -8.59 -4.26
CA GLN A 139 7.69 -8.91 -4.89
C GLN A 139 7.51 -10.42 -4.95
N PHE A 140 6.37 -10.93 -4.48
CA PHE A 140 6.00 -12.33 -4.57
C PHE A 140 4.64 -12.46 -5.27
N GLY A 141 4.59 -13.15 -6.40
CA GLY A 141 3.36 -13.29 -7.15
C GLY A 141 3.45 -14.15 -8.39
N LEU A 142 2.34 -14.35 -9.12
CA LEU A 142 2.43 -15.06 -10.39
C LEU A 142 3.16 -14.19 -11.44
N VAL A 143 2.83 -12.91 -11.46
CA VAL A 143 3.45 -11.93 -12.35
C VAL A 143 3.94 -10.76 -11.51
N ASN A 144 5.24 -10.51 -11.58
CA ASN A 144 5.88 -9.35 -11.00
C ASN A 144 6.41 -8.46 -12.11
N PHE A 145 6.15 -7.16 -12.00
CA PHE A 145 6.60 -6.16 -12.95
C PHE A 145 7.15 -4.96 -12.21
N ALA A 146 8.33 -4.51 -12.63
CA ALA A 146 8.86 -3.22 -12.25
C ALA A 146 9.61 -2.57 -13.41
N ARG A 147 9.59 -1.24 -13.49
CA ARG A 147 10.48 -0.53 -14.44
C ARG A 147 11.92 -0.62 -13.95
N GLU A 148 12.14 -0.32 -12.68
CA GLU A 148 13.43 -0.39 -12.00
C GLU A 148 13.24 -1.12 -10.66
N THR A 149 14.20 -1.96 -10.26
CA THR A 149 14.13 -2.75 -9.03
C THR A 149 15.43 -2.65 -8.26
N GLN A 150 15.35 -2.60 -6.94
CA GLN A 150 16.44 -2.79 -5.97
C GLN A 150 15.98 -3.89 -5.01
N GLY A 151 16.23 -5.16 -5.33
CA GLY A 151 15.68 -6.30 -4.60
C GLY A 151 15.30 -7.48 -5.48
N LEU A 152 14.31 -8.25 -5.05
CA LEU A 152 13.94 -9.54 -5.63
C LEU A 152 12.48 -9.59 -6.07
N GLN A 153 12.24 -10.29 -7.17
CA GLN A 153 10.93 -10.70 -7.66
C GLN A 153 10.90 -12.23 -7.69
N ILE A 154 9.89 -12.84 -7.09
CA ILE A 154 9.69 -14.29 -7.07
C ILE A 154 8.31 -14.59 -7.66
N GLY A 155 8.27 -15.35 -8.74
CA GLY A 155 7.03 -15.57 -9.49
C GLY A 155 7.18 -16.34 -10.78
N LEU A 156 6.07 -16.72 -11.41
CA LEU A 156 6.09 -17.42 -12.70
C LEU A 156 6.68 -16.54 -13.80
N VAL A 157 6.39 -15.24 -13.77
CA VAL A 157 6.91 -14.24 -14.71
C VAL A 157 7.41 -13.02 -13.94
N ASN A 158 8.70 -12.71 -14.04
CA ASN A 158 9.31 -11.58 -13.36
C ASN A 158 9.96 -10.63 -14.39
N ILE A 159 9.43 -9.42 -14.50
CA ILE A 159 9.80 -8.43 -15.52
C ILE A 159 10.47 -7.23 -14.83
N ILE A 160 11.71 -6.94 -15.23
CA ILE A 160 12.46 -5.76 -14.79
C ILE A 160 12.96 -5.02 -16.03
N LYS A 161 12.41 -3.84 -16.33
CA LYS A 161 12.73 -3.14 -17.59
C LYS A 161 14.14 -2.56 -17.64
N LYS A 162 14.71 -2.16 -16.50
CA LYS A 162 16.02 -1.51 -16.41
C LYS A 162 16.79 -2.03 -15.20
N GLY A 163 18.06 -2.37 -15.41
CA GLY A 163 19.00 -2.72 -14.34
C GLY A 163 18.78 -4.07 -13.66
N GLY A 164 17.82 -4.89 -14.11
CA GLY A 164 17.64 -6.26 -13.62
C GLY A 164 18.68 -7.22 -14.18
N TRP A 165 18.88 -8.37 -13.53
CA TRP A 165 19.74 -9.46 -14.02
C TRP A 165 19.33 -9.91 -15.43
N PHE A 166 18.01 -10.00 -15.67
CA PHE A 166 17.41 -10.28 -16.97
C PHE A 166 16.19 -9.37 -17.19
N PRO A 167 15.82 -9.06 -18.45
CA PRO A 167 14.58 -8.33 -18.73
C PRO A 167 13.32 -9.09 -18.27
N VAL A 168 13.30 -10.42 -18.47
CA VAL A 168 12.24 -11.34 -18.05
C VAL A 168 12.88 -12.64 -17.60
N PHE A 169 12.49 -13.19 -16.43
CA PHE A 169 12.95 -14.52 -16.00
C PHE A 169 11.87 -15.25 -15.18
N PRO A 170 11.69 -16.56 -15.35
CA PRO A 170 10.76 -17.34 -14.53
C PRO A 170 11.35 -17.63 -13.14
N ILE A 171 10.49 -17.90 -12.17
CA ILE A 171 10.80 -18.26 -10.77
C ILE A 171 11.41 -17.11 -9.97
N ILE A 172 12.51 -16.50 -10.42
CA ILE A 172 13.21 -15.44 -9.69
C ILE A 172 13.90 -14.43 -10.62
N ASN A 173 13.80 -13.13 -10.32
CA ASN A 173 14.60 -12.09 -10.97
C ASN A 173 14.95 -11.00 -9.93
N GLY A 174 15.90 -10.12 -10.21
CA GLY A 174 16.29 -9.11 -9.24
C GLY A 174 17.35 -8.16 -9.75
N SER A 175 17.76 -7.26 -8.86
CA SER A 175 18.88 -6.33 -9.04
C SER A 175 19.47 -6.00 -7.67
N LEU A 176 20.77 -5.77 -7.62
CA LEU A 176 21.54 -5.44 -6.41
C LEU A 176 21.98 -3.98 -6.45
#